data_AF-A0A8H6LX73-F1
#
_entry.id   AF-A0A8H6LX73-F1
#
_cell.length_a   1.000
_cell.length_b   1.000
_cell.length_c   1.000
_cell.angle_alpha   90.00
_cell.angle_beta   90.00
_cell.angle_gamma   90.00
#
_symmetry.space_group_name_H-M   'P 1'
#
loop_
_entity.id
_entity.type
_entity.pdbx_description
1 polymer ?
#
loop_
_entity_poly.entity_id
_entity_poly.type
_entity_poly.pdbx_seq_one_letter_code
_entity_poly.pdbx_strand_id
1 'polypeptide(L)'
;MFRQRSRTTSASGSSGVPKIAPSTSTTGSDKAKEAPVTQDSDGTSPPKTKFGFSEIANLFIRLRRHQRASGAKKEEVPAPTAEVASPEAPLDAFPTSIVTHDLVPTPSRLVLTPPMSPSRNRVRRLTGTPYTRTRATSGSNKPKGHHLVSSSGTQPITHPSVRDNVLEGAHAIPVEYTDRFEVAGGVNTPTLLRATKRTILETVATLGANALADEIWECTICGPKHGTYKVEIKYSATATRCTRADGYRPVALDKAQSIPGLMTISKRNEL
;
A
#
# COMPACT_ATOMS: atom_id res chain seq x y z
N MET A 1 -19.77 -27.71 -41.24
CA MET A 1 -18.75 -26.81 -41.81
C MET A 1 -17.95 -26.16 -40.69
N PHE A 2 -16.75 -26.66 -40.38
CA PHE A 2 -15.88 -26.12 -39.33
C PHE A 2 -14.69 -25.42 -39.99
N ARG A 3 -14.55 -24.10 -39.80
CA ARG A 3 -13.43 -23.30 -40.29
C ARG A 3 -12.26 -23.38 -39.31
N GLN A 4 -11.21 -24.11 -39.70
CA GLN A 4 -9.88 -24.03 -39.08
C GLN A 4 -9.28 -22.64 -39.31
N ARG A 5 -8.81 -21.98 -38.25
CA ARG A 5 -7.97 -20.78 -38.34
C ARG A 5 -6.53 -21.17 -38.05
N SER A 6 -5.71 -21.18 -39.10
CA SER A 6 -4.25 -21.30 -39.01
C SER A 6 -3.67 -20.01 -38.44
N ARG A 7 -2.84 -20.10 -37.40
CA ARG A 7 -2.00 -18.99 -36.92
C ARG A 7 -0.64 -19.09 -37.61
N THR A 8 -0.30 -18.08 -38.40
CA THR A 8 1.03 -17.85 -38.95
C THR A 8 1.90 -17.15 -37.90
N THR A 9 3.09 -17.70 -37.65
CA THR A 9 4.14 -17.11 -36.82
C THR A 9 5.07 -16.30 -37.71
N SER A 10 5.09 -14.99 -37.57
CA SER A 10 6.09 -14.12 -38.19
C SER A 10 7.29 -13.95 -37.26
N ALA A 11 8.42 -14.50 -37.69
CA ALA A 11 9.75 -14.18 -37.19
C ALA A 11 10.30 -12.94 -37.90
N SER A 12 11.04 -12.09 -37.19
CA SER A 12 12.22 -11.33 -37.64
C SER A 12 12.43 -10.09 -36.77
N GLY A 13 13.68 -9.81 -36.42
CA GLY A 13 14.06 -8.59 -35.70
C GLY A 13 15.32 -8.73 -34.86
N SER A 14 16.39 -9.26 -35.45
CA SER A 14 17.74 -9.25 -34.89
C SER A 14 18.32 -7.83 -35.00
N SER A 15 18.46 -7.13 -33.88
CA SER A 15 19.27 -5.91 -33.77
C SER A 15 20.49 -6.17 -32.88
N GLY A 16 21.66 -5.92 -33.46
CA GLY A 16 22.97 -6.27 -32.92
C GLY A 16 23.37 -5.46 -31.69
N VAL A 17 24.10 -6.15 -30.79
CA VAL A 17 24.80 -5.58 -29.64
C VAL A 17 26.26 -5.32 -30.04
N PRO A 18 26.81 -4.10 -29.88
CA PRO A 18 28.25 -3.90 -29.98
C PRO A 18 28.94 -4.41 -28.72
N LYS A 19 29.90 -5.32 -28.94
CA LYS A 19 30.81 -5.92 -27.98
C LYS A 19 31.87 -4.89 -27.58
N ILE A 20 31.74 -4.27 -26.41
CA ILE A 20 32.78 -3.42 -25.82
C ILE A 20 33.68 -4.31 -24.96
N ALA A 21 34.97 -4.34 -25.30
CA ALA A 21 36.00 -5.12 -24.63
C ALA A 21 36.37 -4.52 -23.25
N PRO A 22 36.86 -5.35 -22.30
CA PRO A 22 37.38 -4.88 -21.02
C PRO A 22 38.80 -4.34 -21.17
N SER A 23 39.00 -3.04 -20.91
CA SER A 23 40.31 -2.43 -20.76
C SER A 23 40.83 -2.63 -19.33
N THR A 24 41.79 -3.54 -19.20
CA THR A 24 42.71 -3.62 -18.06
C THR A 24 43.68 -2.45 -18.11
N SER A 25 43.69 -1.61 -17.07
CA SER A 25 44.83 -0.73 -16.78
C SER A 25 45.42 -1.10 -15.42
N THR A 26 46.63 -1.63 -15.52
CA THR A 26 47.58 -1.89 -14.45
C THR A 26 48.40 -0.61 -14.20
N THR A 27 49.02 -0.55 -13.02
CA THR A 27 50.21 0.24 -12.63
C THR A 27 49.98 1.65 -12.06
N GLY A 28 50.54 1.88 -10.87
CA GLY A 28 50.74 3.22 -10.33
C GLY A 28 50.85 3.27 -8.81
N SER A 29 51.85 2.60 -8.24
CA SER A 29 52.32 2.88 -6.88
C SER A 29 52.81 4.31 -6.80
N ASP A 30 52.34 5.12 -5.85
CA ASP A 30 53.21 6.11 -5.25
C ASP A 30 52.86 6.42 -3.80
N LYS A 31 53.93 6.47 -3.03
CA LYS A 31 54.01 6.49 -1.58
C LYS A 31 54.53 7.86 -1.20
N ALA A 32 53.67 8.72 -0.68
CA ALA A 32 54.11 9.97 -0.04
C ALA A 32 53.47 10.08 1.34
N LYS A 33 54.34 9.99 2.36
CA LYS A 33 54.12 10.43 3.73
C LYS A 33 53.95 11.95 3.72
N GLU A 34 52.89 12.45 4.35
CA GLU A 34 52.94 13.76 4.99
C GLU A 34 51.94 13.85 6.16
N ALA A 35 52.25 14.75 7.08
CA ALA A 35 51.95 14.75 8.51
C ALA A 35 50.49 15.16 8.87
N PRO A 36 50.07 14.98 10.14
CA PRO A 36 48.68 15.17 10.55
C PRO A 36 48.39 16.66 10.83
N VAL A 37 47.43 17.22 10.09
CA VAL A 37 46.81 18.51 10.44
C VAL A 37 45.46 18.21 11.07
N THR A 38 45.39 18.47 12.37
CA THR A 38 44.20 18.53 13.19
C THR A 38 43.28 19.63 12.65
N GLN A 39 42.08 19.27 12.21
CA GLN A 39 40.98 20.22 12.00
C GLN A 39 39.72 19.68 12.64
N ASP A 40 39.44 20.21 13.83
CA ASP A 40 38.14 20.17 14.49
C ASP A 40 37.10 20.83 13.58
N SER A 41 36.13 20.05 13.12
CA SER A 41 34.88 20.58 12.59
C SER A 41 33.73 19.88 13.30
N ASP A 42 33.24 20.57 14.32
CA ASP A 42 32.02 20.29 15.06
C ASP A 42 30.82 20.44 14.12
N GLY A 43 30.55 19.38 13.36
CA GLY A 43 29.36 19.19 12.56
C GLY A 43 28.30 18.48 13.37
N THR A 44 27.68 19.17 14.33
CA THR A 44 26.46 18.70 15.01
C THR A 44 25.35 18.57 13.96
N SER A 45 25.23 17.38 13.38
CA SER A 45 24.05 17.01 12.59
C SER A 45 22.84 17.00 13.51
N PRO A 46 21.69 17.60 13.13
CA PRO A 46 20.49 17.59 13.95
C PRO A 46 20.12 16.12 14.26
N PRO A 47 19.78 15.79 15.52
CA PRO A 47 19.44 14.45 15.90
C PRO A 47 18.25 14.00 15.05
N LYS A 48 18.42 12.90 14.31
CA LYS A 48 17.32 12.21 13.64
C LYS A 48 16.39 11.68 14.73
N THR A 49 15.41 12.50 15.14
CA THR A 49 14.35 12.13 16.07
C THR A 49 13.53 11.02 15.44
N LYS A 50 13.89 9.79 15.79
CA LYS A 50 13.04 8.62 15.57
C LYS A 50 11.85 8.76 16.52
N PHE A 51 10.72 9.25 16.00
CA PHE A 51 9.47 9.26 16.75
C PHE A 51 9.09 7.83 17.11
N GLY A 52 9.28 7.47 18.38
CA GLY A 52 8.76 6.22 18.92
C GLY A 52 7.24 6.30 19.08
N PHE A 53 6.55 5.16 19.04
CA PHE A 53 5.09 5.07 19.22
C PHE A 53 4.57 5.77 20.51
N SER A 54 5.39 5.82 21.57
CA SER A 54 5.08 6.54 22.82
C SER A 54 4.95 8.06 22.63
N GLU A 55 5.65 8.64 21.67
CA GLU A 55 5.67 10.08 21.43
C GLU A 55 4.45 10.53 20.61
N ILE A 56 4.03 9.71 19.65
CA ILE A 56 2.78 9.88 18.90
C ILE A 56 1.58 9.75 19.85
N ALA A 57 1.57 8.75 20.74
CA ALA A 57 0.53 8.62 21.76
C ALA A 57 0.47 9.84 22.69
N ASN A 58 1.62 10.36 23.12
CA ASN A 58 1.70 11.59 23.91
C ASN A 58 1.19 12.83 23.15
N LEU A 59 1.40 12.89 21.83
CA LEU A 59 0.86 13.95 20.97
C LEU A 59 -0.67 13.90 20.92
N PHE A 60 -1.27 12.71 20.74
CA PHE A 60 -2.73 12.54 20.78
C PHE A 60 -3.33 12.89 22.13
N ILE A 61 -2.66 12.53 23.24
CA ILE A 61 -3.11 12.90 24.60
C ILE A 61 -3.06 14.43 24.78
N ARG A 62 -2.00 15.10 24.31
CA ARG A 62 -1.88 16.57 24.35
C ARG A 62 -2.95 17.25 23.50
N LEU A 63 -3.19 16.76 22.28
CA LEU A 63 -4.16 17.34 21.36
C LEU A 63 -5.58 17.24 21.91
N ARG A 64 -5.94 16.09 22.50
CA ARG A 64 -7.25 15.87 23.12
C ARG A 64 -7.46 16.72 24.38
N ARG A 65 -6.42 16.98 25.17
CA ARG A 65 -6.47 17.93 26.29
C ARG A 65 -6.65 19.36 25.82
N HIS A 66 -5.98 19.76 24.74
CA HIS A 66 -6.09 21.11 24.20
C HIS A 66 -7.51 21.40 23.66
N GLN A 67 -8.13 20.43 22.97
CA GLN A 67 -9.52 20.54 22.49
C GLN A 67 -10.53 20.70 23.63
N ARG A 68 -10.30 20.05 24.78
CA ARG A 68 -11.14 20.21 25.97
C ARG A 68 -10.94 21.56 26.66
N ALA A 69 -9.73 22.11 26.64
CA ALA A 69 -9.42 23.42 27.22
C ALA A 69 -10.01 24.58 26.39
N SER A 70 -10.05 24.45 25.06
CA SER A 70 -10.60 25.48 24.17
C SER A 70 -12.13 25.48 24.07
N GLY A 71 -12.81 24.42 24.53
CA GLY A 71 -14.28 24.31 24.48
C GLY A 71 -15.02 24.86 25.70
N ALA A 72 -14.33 25.41 26.70
CA ALA A 72 -14.93 25.93 27.93
C ALA A 72 -15.15 27.46 27.91
N LYS A 73 -15.65 28.02 26.80
CA LYS A 73 -16.36 29.31 26.85
C LYS A 73 -17.84 29.01 26.98
N LYS A 74 -18.27 29.04 28.24
CA LYS A 74 -19.65 28.96 28.74
C LYS A 74 -20.47 30.06 28.07
N GLU A 75 -21.24 29.70 27.05
CA GLU A 75 -22.30 30.53 26.50
C GLU A 75 -23.48 30.48 27.47
N GLU A 76 -23.72 31.62 28.10
CA GLU A 76 -24.78 31.86 29.08
C GLU A 76 -26.11 31.93 28.34
N VAL A 77 -26.95 30.91 28.55
CA VAL A 77 -28.29 30.80 27.99
C VAL A 77 -29.24 31.71 28.79
N PRO A 78 -29.84 32.75 28.19
CA PRO A 78 -30.91 33.51 28.85
C PRO A 78 -32.22 32.71 28.85
N ALA A 79 -32.94 32.84 29.96
CA ALA A 79 -34.14 32.09 30.33
C ALA A 79 -35.33 32.26 29.35
N PRO A 80 -36.25 31.27 29.26
CA PRO A 80 -37.45 31.36 28.46
C PRO A 80 -38.55 32.14 29.20
N THR A 81 -38.93 33.30 28.67
CA THR A 81 -40.15 34.01 29.04
C THR A 81 -41.34 33.40 28.29
N ALA A 82 -42.35 32.98 29.05
CA ALA A 82 -43.64 32.53 28.57
C ALA A 82 -44.56 33.72 28.19
N GLU A 83 -45.71 33.37 27.63
CA GLU A 83 -46.86 34.20 27.19
C GLU A 83 -46.81 34.72 25.74
N VAL A 84 -47.87 34.74 24.91
CA VAL A 84 -49.29 34.33 25.00
C VAL A 84 -49.85 34.40 23.55
N ALA A 85 -50.85 33.55 23.25
CA ALA A 85 -51.92 33.67 22.23
C ALA A 85 -51.63 33.53 20.70
N SER A 86 -52.32 32.50 20.14
CA SER A 86 -53.06 32.40 18.85
C SER A 86 -53.72 33.70 18.33
N PRO A 87 -54.19 33.84 17.07
CA PRO A 87 -54.74 32.78 16.18
C PRO A 87 -54.45 32.86 14.65
N GLU A 88 -54.84 31.77 13.97
CA GLU A 88 -55.42 31.64 12.61
C GLU A 88 -54.68 32.14 11.33
N ALA A 89 -54.36 31.15 10.45
CA ALA A 89 -54.56 31.03 8.99
C ALA A 89 -54.71 32.32 8.11
N PRO A 90 -54.17 32.36 6.86
CA PRO A 90 -54.46 31.34 5.85
C PRO A 90 -53.31 30.94 4.90
N LEU A 91 -53.60 29.80 4.28
CA LEU A 91 -52.93 29.10 3.19
C LEU A 91 -52.55 30.03 2.03
N ASP A 92 -51.30 29.97 1.58
CA ASP A 92 -51.01 30.21 0.17
C ASP A 92 -49.90 29.27 -0.34
N ALA A 93 -50.24 28.70 -1.47
CA ALA A 93 -49.59 27.58 -2.12
C ALA A 93 -48.33 28.01 -2.85
N PHE A 94 -47.25 27.22 -2.70
CA PHE A 94 -46.20 27.18 -3.72
C PHE A 94 -46.00 25.74 -4.19
N PRO A 95 -46.09 25.50 -5.51
CA PRO A 95 -46.13 24.16 -6.09
C PRO A 95 -44.76 23.48 -6.05
N THR A 96 -44.73 22.32 -5.41
CA THR A 96 -43.67 21.33 -5.47
C THR A 96 -43.60 20.74 -6.89
N SER A 97 -42.62 21.14 -7.68
CA SER A 97 -42.27 20.44 -8.92
C SER A 97 -41.41 19.21 -8.61
N ILE A 98 -42.08 18.16 -8.11
CA ILE A 98 -41.54 16.80 -8.10
C ILE A 98 -41.67 16.26 -9.52
N VAL A 99 -40.57 16.32 -10.28
CA VAL A 99 -40.48 15.61 -11.55
C VAL A 99 -40.30 14.12 -11.24
N THR A 100 -41.44 13.45 -11.24
CA THR A 100 -41.59 12.00 -11.16
C THR A 100 -41.38 11.46 -12.57
N HIS A 101 -40.26 10.78 -12.83
CA HIS A 101 -40.10 10.02 -14.07
C HIS A 101 -40.40 8.54 -13.80
N ASP A 102 -41.60 8.20 -14.25
CA ASP A 102 -42.11 6.95 -14.76
C ASP A 102 -41.45 5.62 -14.36
N LEU A 103 -42.29 4.88 -13.64
CA LEU A 103 -42.37 3.44 -13.55
C LEU A 103 -42.45 2.81 -14.95
N VAL A 104 -41.42 2.07 -15.34
CA VAL A 104 -41.55 1.01 -16.36
C VAL A 104 -41.81 -0.31 -15.61
N PRO A 105 -43.02 -0.90 -15.72
CA PRO A 105 -43.29 -2.23 -15.19
C PRO A 105 -42.79 -3.27 -16.19
N THR A 106 -41.65 -3.91 -15.89
CA THR A 106 -41.20 -5.08 -16.66
C THR A 106 -41.64 -6.37 -15.93
N PRO A 107 -42.38 -7.26 -16.61
CA PRO A 107 -42.98 -8.42 -15.98
C PRO A 107 -42.03 -9.63 -15.92
N SER A 108 -42.31 -10.50 -14.95
CA SER A 108 -42.13 -11.96 -15.03
C SER A 108 -40.72 -12.55 -14.92
N ARG A 109 -40.32 -12.81 -13.67
CA ARG A 109 -40.11 -14.16 -13.11
C ARG A 109 -39.89 -15.27 -14.14
N LEU A 110 -38.63 -15.65 -14.38
CA LEU A 110 -38.29 -17.00 -14.87
C LEU A 110 -37.06 -17.57 -14.13
N VAL A 111 -37.37 -18.56 -13.30
CA VAL A 111 -36.65 -19.83 -13.15
C VAL A 111 -35.19 -19.78 -12.67
N LEU A 112 -35.07 -19.98 -11.36
CA LEU A 112 -33.93 -20.65 -10.72
C LEU A 112 -33.78 -22.07 -11.28
N THR A 113 -32.73 -22.33 -12.06
CA THR A 113 -32.14 -23.66 -12.15
C THR A 113 -30.68 -23.59 -11.73
N PRO A 114 -30.25 -24.36 -10.71
CA PRO A 114 -28.85 -24.49 -10.38
C PRO A 114 -28.14 -25.25 -11.52
N PRO A 115 -27.01 -24.76 -12.05
CA PRO A 115 -26.22 -25.58 -12.96
C PRO A 115 -25.68 -26.79 -12.20
N MET A 116 -26.14 -27.95 -12.64
CA MET A 116 -25.71 -29.26 -12.15
C MET A 116 -24.19 -29.38 -12.23
N SER A 117 -23.65 -29.97 -11.17
CA SER A 117 -22.23 -30.25 -10.95
C SER A 117 -21.60 -31.02 -12.12
N PRO A 118 -20.52 -30.52 -12.75
CA PRO A 118 -19.74 -31.35 -13.64
C PRO A 118 -18.79 -32.24 -12.82
N SER A 119 -19.15 -33.52 -12.82
CA SER A 119 -18.26 -34.68 -12.98
C SER A 119 -17.11 -34.85 -11.99
N ARG A 120 -17.29 -35.86 -11.12
CA ARG A 120 -16.22 -36.61 -10.45
C ARG A 120 -15.13 -36.97 -11.47
N ASN A 121 -14.04 -36.22 -11.45
CA ASN A 121 -12.81 -36.66 -12.09
C ASN A 121 -12.33 -37.92 -11.38
N ARG A 122 -12.44 -39.00 -12.14
CA ARG A 122 -12.02 -40.37 -11.87
C ARG A 122 -10.63 -40.37 -11.23
N VAL A 123 -10.59 -40.78 -9.97
CA VAL A 123 -9.39 -41.12 -9.22
C VAL A 123 -8.61 -42.17 -10.02
N ARG A 124 -7.56 -41.74 -10.71
CA ARG A 124 -6.52 -42.65 -11.18
C ARG A 124 -5.64 -42.97 -9.97
N ARG A 125 -5.89 -44.14 -9.37
CA ARG A 125 -4.98 -44.75 -8.40
C ARG A 125 -3.63 -44.97 -9.08
N LEU A 126 -2.69 -44.06 -8.81
CA LEU A 126 -1.28 -44.34 -9.00
C LEU A 126 -0.81 -45.08 -7.75
N THR A 127 -0.89 -46.42 -7.81
CA THR A 127 -0.03 -47.30 -7.05
C THR A 127 1.38 -47.15 -7.61
N GLY A 128 2.03 -46.04 -7.27
CA GLY A 128 3.40 -45.72 -7.61
C GLY A 128 4.07 -45.21 -6.35
N THR A 129 4.99 -46.00 -5.83
CA THR A 129 5.79 -45.83 -4.60
C THR A 129 6.11 -44.36 -4.26
N PRO A 130 5.62 -43.81 -3.12
CA PRO A 130 5.72 -42.38 -2.80
C PRO A 130 7.07 -41.91 -2.23
N TYR A 131 8.12 -42.73 -2.29
CA TYR A 131 9.43 -42.40 -1.74
C TYR A 131 10.50 -42.34 -2.84
N THR A 132 10.54 -41.26 -3.60
CA THR A 132 11.81 -40.65 -4.03
C THR A 132 11.54 -39.21 -4.43
N ARG A 133 11.57 -38.37 -3.41
CA ARG A 133 11.71 -36.92 -3.44
C ARG A 133 12.82 -36.55 -4.44
N THR A 134 12.48 -36.18 -5.67
CA THR A 134 13.40 -35.50 -6.60
C THR A 134 13.62 -34.08 -6.08
N ARG A 135 14.42 -33.99 -5.01
CA ARG A 135 15.01 -32.76 -4.55
C ARG A 135 16.10 -32.45 -5.57
N ALA A 136 15.72 -31.79 -6.66
CA ALA A 136 16.65 -31.15 -7.56
C ALA A 136 17.39 -30.07 -6.76
N THR A 137 18.46 -30.47 -6.09
CA THR A 137 19.44 -29.58 -5.48
C THR A 137 20.25 -29.00 -6.62
N SER A 138 19.73 -27.93 -7.23
CA SER A 138 20.55 -27.06 -8.06
C SER A 138 21.69 -26.53 -7.19
N GLY A 139 22.90 -27.04 -7.41
CA GLY A 139 24.13 -26.59 -6.77
C GLY A 139 24.57 -25.22 -7.28
N SER A 140 23.73 -24.19 -7.11
CA SER A 140 24.16 -22.81 -7.27
C SER A 140 24.73 -22.32 -5.94
N ASN A 141 25.87 -21.63 -6.02
CA ASN A 141 26.60 -21.00 -4.91
C ASN A 141 25.65 -20.40 -3.88
N LYS A 142 25.45 -21.08 -2.74
CA LYS A 142 24.45 -20.74 -1.72
C LYS A 142 24.69 -19.30 -1.23
N PRO A 143 23.89 -18.31 -1.68
CA PRO A 143 23.95 -17.00 -1.08
C PRO A 143 23.51 -17.14 0.37
N LYS A 144 24.27 -16.54 1.28
CA LYS A 144 23.99 -16.50 2.72
C LYS A 144 22.54 -16.06 2.94
N GLY A 145 21.76 -16.97 3.52
CA GLY A 145 20.42 -16.76 4.09
C GLY A 145 19.49 -15.79 3.36
N HIS A 146 18.85 -16.24 2.26
CA HIS A 146 17.55 -15.80 1.73
C HIS A 146 17.01 -14.43 2.20
N HIS A 147 17.78 -13.36 2.04
CA HIS A 147 17.36 -12.01 2.38
C HIS A 147 17.05 -11.29 1.06
N LEU A 148 15.76 -11.11 0.78
CA LEU A 148 15.29 -10.44 -0.42
C LEU A 148 14.82 -9.04 -0.04
N VAL A 149 15.36 -8.03 -0.71
CA VAL A 149 14.99 -6.62 -0.52
C VAL A 149 14.44 -6.09 -1.83
N SER A 150 13.30 -5.43 -1.76
CA SER A 150 12.69 -4.72 -2.90
C SER A 150 12.25 -3.34 -2.45
N SER A 151 12.29 -2.36 -3.35
CA SER A 151 11.89 -0.98 -3.03
C SER A 151 11.29 -0.29 -4.25
N SER A 152 10.48 0.75 -4.02
CA SER A 152 9.95 1.62 -5.09
C SER A 152 11.05 2.43 -5.79
N GLY A 153 12.17 2.66 -5.10
CA GLY A 153 13.31 3.48 -5.53
C GLY A 153 13.65 4.54 -4.50
N THR A 154 14.61 5.41 -4.82
CA THR A 154 15.03 6.54 -3.97
C THR A 154 14.19 7.79 -4.14
N GLN A 155 13.53 7.94 -5.29
CA GLN A 155 12.71 9.10 -5.59
C GLN A 155 11.27 8.86 -5.12
N PRO A 156 10.64 9.84 -4.42
CA PRO A 156 9.22 9.80 -4.10
C PRO A 156 8.37 9.74 -5.37
N ILE A 157 7.32 8.92 -5.36
CA ILE A 157 6.43 8.74 -6.51
C ILE A 157 5.01 9.11 -6.10
N THR A 158 4.37 9.98 -6.86
CA THR A 158 2.95 10.33 -6.67
C THR A 158 2.11 9.73 -7.78
N HIS A 159 1.00 9.08 -7.41
CA HIS A 159 0.06 8.57 -8.41
C HIS A 159 -0.52 9.72 -9.24
N PRO A 160 -0.66 9.59 -10.58
CA PRO A 160 -1.19 10.66 -11.43
C PRO A 160 -2.57 11.15 -10.98
N SER A 161 -3.43 10.22 -10.52
CA SER A 161 -4.75 10.56 -10.01
C SER A 161 -4.74 11.42 -8.73
N VAL A 162 -3.67 11.35 -7.94
CA VAL A 162 -3.50 12.17 -6.73
C VAL A 162 -2.88 13.52 -7.11
N ARG A 163 -1.79 13.48 -7.88
CA ARG A 163 -1.01 14.66 -8.28
C ARG A 163 -1.87 15.77 -8.88
N ASP A 164 -2.76 15.39 -9.78
CA ASP A 164 -3.57 16.36 -10.54
C ASP A 164 -4.82 16.83 -9.76
N ASN A 165 -5.04 16.30 -8.54
CA ASN A 165 -6.25 16.53 -7.73
C ASN A 165 -5.94 17.00 -6.30
N VAL A 166 -4.68 17.34 -5.98
CA VAL A 166 -4.31 17.91 -4.68
C VAL A 166 -5.00 19.26 -4.50
N LEU A 167 -5.68 19.45 -3.37
CA LEU A 167 -6.34 20.71 -3.06
C LEU A 167 -5.30 21.73 -2.62
N GLU A 168 -5.18 22.85 -3.34
CA GLU A 168 -4.27 23.94 -2.98
C GLU A 168 -4.57 24.47 -1.56
N GLY A 169 -3.53 24.70 -0.77
CA GLY A 169 -3.65 25.16 0.62
C GLY A 169 -4.03 24.06 1.63
N ALA A 170 -4.22 22.81 1.22
CA ALA A 170 -4.40 21.71 2.16
C ALA A 170 -3.11 21.42 2.94
N HIS A 171 -3.25 21.12 4.23
CA HIS A 171 -2.12 20.79 5.08
C HIS A 171 -1.55 19.40 4.74
N ALA A 172 -0.31 19.36 4.26
CA ALA A 172 0.43 18.14 4.01
C ALA A 172 0.99 17.56 5.31
N ILE A 173 0.75 16.27 5.59
CA ILE A 173 1.20 15.59 6.81
C ILE A 173 2.19 14.49 6.42
N PRO A 174 3.48 14.57 6.79
CA PRO A 174 4.41 13.47 6.54
C PRO A 174 4.01 12.25 7.38
N VAL A 175 4.04 11.08 6.76
CA VAL A 175 3.67 9.81 7.39
C VAL A 175 4.76 8.78 7.12
N GLU A 176 5.23 8.16 8.20
CA GLU A 176 6.08 6.97 8.16
C GLU A 176 5.37 5.84 8.88
N TYR A 177 5.34 4.67 8.25
CA TYR A 177 4.66 3.50 8.77
C TYR A 177 5.49 2.24 8.54
N THR A 178 5.61 1.40 9.56
CA THR A 178 6.31 0.11 9.46
C THR A 178 5.36 -1.01 9.82
N ASP A 179 5.13 -1.92 8.87
CA ASP A 179 4.29 -3.11 9.05
C ASP A 179 5.17 -4.36 9.07
N ARG A 180 4.84 -5.33 9.93
CA ARG A 180 5.60 -6.58 10.06
C ARG A 180 4.67 -7.77 9.98
N PHE A 181 5.05 -8.75 9.15
CA PHE A 181 4.28 -9.95 8.89
C PHE A 181 5.12 -11.19 9.14
N GLU A 182 4.48 -12.22 9.69
CA GLU A 182 4.97 -13.60 9.67
C GLU A 182 4.10 -14.41 8.71
N VAL A 183 4.72 -14.95 7.67
CA VAL A 183 4.03 -15.49 6.50
C VAL A 183 4.54 -16.89 6.19
N ALA A 184 3.67 -17.88 6.06
CA ALA A 184 4.01 -19.25 5.70
C ALA A 184 3.71 -19.54 4.22
N GLY A 185 4.42 -20.52 3.64
CA GLY A 185 4.20 -21.06 2.30
C GLY A 185 4.81 -20.25 1.15
N GLY A 186 4.48 -18.96 1.04
CA GLY A 186 5.01 -18.03 0.05
C GLY A 186 4.76 -16.58 0.46
N VAL A 187 5.27 -15.60 -0.29
CA VAL A 187 5.12 -14.17 0.04
C VAL A 187 4.64 -13.41 -1.18
N ASN A 188 3.42 -12.87 -1.12
CA ASN A 188 2.86 -11.99 -2.15
C ASN A 188 2.98 -10.53 -1.70
N THR A 189 4.13 -9.93 -2.02
CA THR A 189 4.48 -8.55 -1.62
C THR A 189 3.46 -7.50 -2.09
N PRO A 190 2.93 -7.54 -3.33
CA PRO A 190 1.87 -6.63 -3.76
C PRO A 190 0.64 -6.64 -2.84
N THR A 191 0.27 -7.80 -2.31
CA THR A 191 -0.88 -7.94 -1.41
C THR A 191 -0.59 -7.33 -0.05
N LEU A 192 0.61 -7.57 0.49
CA LEU A 192 1.05 -6.98 1.76
C LEU A 192 1.16 -5.44 1.66
N LEU A 193 1.74 -4.91 0.58
CA LEU A 193 1.82 -3.47 0.33
C LEU A 193 0.43 -2.81 0.26
N ARG A 194 -0.56 -3.45 -0.39
CA ARG A 194 -1.95 -2.96 -0.42
C ARG A 194 -2.56 -2.96 0.99
N ALA A 195 -2.33 -4.02 1.77
CA ALA A 195 -2.83 -4.09 3.14
C ALA A 195 -2.21 -3.00 4.03
N THR A 196 -0.91 -2.74 3.89
CA THR A 196 -0.21 -1.65 4.60
C THR A 196 -0.74 -0.27 4.16
N LYS A 197 -0.82 0.01 2.85
CA LYS A 197 -1.36 1.28 2.33
C LYS A 197 -2.79 1.54 2.81
N ARG A 198 -3.64 0.51 2.87
CA ARG A 198 -5.00 0.62 3.40
C ARG A 198 -5.02 1.08 4.87
N THR A 199 -4.20 0.47 5.72
CA THR A 199 -4.10 0.85 7.14
C THR A 199 -3.60 2.29 7.31
N ILE A 200 -2.65 2.73 6.47
CA ILE A 200 -2.19 4.12 6.46
C ILE A 200 -3.34 5.05 6.09
N LEU A 201 -4.07 4.76 5.00
CA LEU A 201 -5.21 5.56 4.55
C LEU A 201 -6.31 5.67 5.62
N GLU A 202 -6.65 4.57 6.30
CA GLU A 202 -7.59 4.56 7.41
C GLU A 202 -7.12 5.44 8.58
N THR A 203 -5.82 5.43 8.87
CA THR A 203 -5.22 6.27 9.93
C THR A 203 -5.27 7.75 9.56
N VAL A 204 -4.83 8.12 8.36
CA VAL A 204 -4.78 9.54 7.93
C VAL A 204 -6.18 10.11 7.64
N ALA A 205 -7.17 9.26 7.36
CA ALA A 205 -8.57 9.67 7.28
C ALA A 205 -9.05 10.30 8.60
N THR A 206 -8.57 9.82 9.75
CA THR A 206 -8.89 10.43 11.05
C THR A 206 -8.27 11.82 11.23
N LEU A 207 -7.27 12.17 10.41
CA LEU A 207 -6.61 13.47 10.36
C LEU A 207 -7.18 14.39 9.28
N GLY A 208 -8.23 13.96 8.56
CA GLY A 208 -8.88 14.74 7.50
C GLY A 208 -8.19 14.66 6.12
N ALA A 209 -7.16 13.84 5.97
CA ALA A 209 -6.53 13.53 4.69
C ALA A 209 -7.24 12.33 4.02
N ASN A 210 -7.27 12.29 2.70
CA ASN A 210 -7.94 11.22 1.94
C ASN A 210 -7.09 10.62 0.81
N ALA A 211 -5.84 11.07 0.67
CA ALA A 211 -4.90 10.56 -0.31
C ALA A 211 -3.45 10.59 0.21
N LEU A 212 -2.59 9.80 -0.43
CA LEU A 212 -1.16 9.78 -0.18
C LEU A 212 -0.42 10.27 -1.43
N ALA A 213 0.51 11.21 -1.23
CA ALA A 213 1.45 11.69 -2.22
C ALA A 213 2.88 11.31 -1.81
N ASP A 214 3.84 11.47 -2.73
CA ASP A 214 5.28 11.29 -2.50
C ASP A 214 5.61 9.94 -1.84
N GLU A 215 4.97 8.89 -2.34
CA GLU A 215 5.03 7.55 -1.76
C GLU A 215 6.39 6.89 -2.04
N ILE A 216 6.98 6.29 -1.01
CA ILE A 216 8.16 5.43 -1.06
C ILE A 216 7.89 4.20 -0.21
N TRP A 217 8.29 3.03 -0.70
CA TRP A 217 8.25 1.82 0.12
C TRP A 217 9.52 0.97 -0.05
N GLU A 218 9.85 0.25 1.01
CA GLU A 218 10.89 -0.76 1.07
C GLU A 218 10.29 -2.01 1.73
N CYS A 219 10.48 -3.17 1.10
CA CYS A 219 10.04 -4.46 1.60
C CYS A 219 11.26 -5.37 1.76
N THR A 220 11.45 -5.85 2.98
CA THR A 220 12.50 -6.78 3.37
C THR A 220 11.88 -8.12 3.72
N ILE A 221 12.23 -9.18 2.98
CA ILE A 221 11.81 -10.55 3.24
C ILE A 221 13.02 -11.33 3.76
N CYS A 222 12.93 -11.74 5.02
CA CYS A 222 13.88 -12.63 5.64
C CYS A 222 13.45 -14.08 5.41
N GLY A 223 14.42 -14.92 5.05
CA GLY A 223 14.26 -16.32 4.71
C GLY A 223 13.46 -17.13 5.72
N PRO A 224 12.92 -18.29 5.28
CA PRO A 224 11.96 -19.01 6.09
C PRO A 224 12.64 -19.62 7.31
N LYS A 225 12.26 -19.16 8.50
CA LYS A 225 12.60 -19.80 9.77
C LYS A 225 11.48 -20.76 10.12
N HIS A 226 11.76 -22.07 10.13
CA HIS A 226 10.74 -23.12 10.31
C HIS A 226 9.57 -23.02 9.32
N GLY A 227 9.84 -22.69 8.05
CA GLY A 227 8.81 -22.56 7.01
C GLY A 227 8.04 -21.23 7.03
N THR A 228 8.41 -20.29 7.91
CA THR A 228 7.77 -18.98 8.04
C THR A 228 8.76 -17.86 7.67
N TYR A 229 8.37 -17.01 6.73
CA TYR A 229 9.08 -15.81 6.32
C TYR A 229 8.73 -14.66 7.27
N LYS A 230 9.73 -13.83 7.59
CA LYS A 230 9.49 -12.55 8.26
C LYS A 230 9.58 -11.45 7.22
N VAL A 231 8.51 -10.68 7.09
CA VAL A 231 8.43 -9.58 6.12
C VAL A 231 8.31 -8.27 6.89
N GLU A 232 9.17 -7.31 6.61
CA GLU A 232 9.08 -5.94 7.11
C GLU A 232 8.82 -5.01 5.91
N ILE A 233 7.77 -4.20 6.01
CA ILE A 233 7.44 -3.16 5.03
C ILE A 233 7.61 -1.82 5.71
N LYS A 234 8.51 -0.99 5.19
CA LYS A 234 8.61 0.43 5.53
C LYS A 234 7.94 1.22 4.44
N TYR A 235 7.02 2.09 4.82
CA TYR A 235 6.28 2.94 3.92
C TYR A 235 6.42 4.38 4.40
N SER A 236 6.81 5.28 3.51
CA SER A 236 6.78 6.72 3.76
C SER A 236 5.96 7.41 2.67
N ALA A 237 5.22 8.43 3.07
CA ALA A 237 4.37 9.20 2.18
C ALA A 237 4.04 10.56 2.81
N THR A 238 3.45 11.44 2.01
CA THR A 238 2.82 12.68 2.46
C THR A 238 1.32 12.53 2.36
N ALA A 239 0.63 12.49 3.49
CA ALA A 239 -0.83 12.50 3.51
C ALA A 239 -1.35 13.88 3.13
N THR A 240 -2.31 13.91 2.21
CA THR A 240 -2.87 15.15 1.66
C THR A 240 -4.37 15.03 1.45
N ARG A 241 -5.00 16.16 1.15
CA ARG A 241 -6.42 16.24 0.79
C ARG A 241 -6.52 16.44 -0.72
N CYS A 242 -7.22 15.54 -1.37
CA CYS A 242 -7.52 15.57 -2.79
C CYS A 242 -9.02 15.63 -3.04
N THR A 243 -9.42 16.17 -4.18
CA THR A 243 -10.82 16.14 -4.63
C THR A 243 -11.29 14.72 -4.94
N ARG A 244 -10.36 13.85 -5.36
CA ARG A 244 -10.60 12.43 -5.65
C ARG A 244 -9.92 11.53 -4.63
N ALA A 245 -10.61 10.49 -4.18
CA ALA A 245 -10.05 9.49 -3.28
C ALA A 245 -8.90 8.68 -3.93
N ASP A 246 -7.94 8.24 -3.12
CA ASP A 246 -6.84 7.38 -3.55
C ASP A 246 -7.35 6.02 -4.07
N GLY A 247 -6.67 5.48 -5.10
CA GLY A 247 -7.03 4.21 -5.74
C GLY A 247 -6.62 2.95 -4.98
N TYR A 248 -6.15 3.05 -3.74
CA TYR A 248 -5.63 1.96 -2.89
C TYR A 248 -4.53 1.12 -3.54
N ARG A 249 -3.92 1.62 -4.62
CA ARG A 249 -2.86 0.96 -5.36
C ARG A 249 -1.53 1.58 -4.90
N PRO A 250 -0.61 0.78 -4.33
CA PRO A 250 0.75 1.24 -4.07
C PRO A 250 1.46 1.63 -5.37
N VAL A 251 2.34 2.62 -5.28
CA VAL A 251 3.22 3.02 -6.40
C VAL A 251 4.23 1.93 -6.71
N ALA A 252 4.75 1.90 -7.95
CA ALA A 252 5.85 1.02 -8.38
C ALA A 252 5.68 -0.48 -8.05
N LEU A 253 4.45 -1.00 -8.04
CA LEU A 253 4.15 -2.41 -7.73
C LEU A 253 4.90 -3.41 -8.63
N ASP A 254 5.31 -3.01 -9.82
CA ASP A 254 6.13 -3.77 -10.76
C ASP A 254 7.52 -4.10 -10.22
N LYS A 255 8.05 -3.28 -9.30
CA LYS A 255 9.34 -3.51 -8.64
C LYS A 255 9.25 -4.45 -7.43
N ALA A 256 8.04 -4.82 -7.01
CA ALA A 256 7.82 -5.68 -5.87
C ALA A 256 8.21 -7.13 -6.20
N GLN A 257 9.19 -7.66 -5.48
CA GLN A 257 9.59 -9.05 -5.61
C GLN A 257 8.79 -9.93 -4.65
N SER A 258 8.38 -11.11 -5.11
CA SER A 258 7.54 -12.06 -4.37
C SER A 258 8.21 -13.43 -4.29
N ILE A 259 7.87 -14.20 -3.27
CA ILE A 259 8.29 -15.59 -3.13
C ILE A 259 7.13 -16.49 -3.58
N PRO A 260 7.34 -17.39 -4.56
CA PRO A 260 6.29 -18.26 -5.06
C PRO A 260 5.78 -19.18 -3.95
N GLY A 261 4.47 -19.44 -3.95
CA GLY A 261 3.79 -20.28 -2.97
C GLY A 261 2.45 -19.68 -2.53
N LEU A 262 1.65 -20.48 -1.83
CA LEU A 262 0.41 -20.00 -1.22
C LEU A 262 0.77 -19.18 0.03
N MET A 263 0.49 -17.88 -0.02
CA MET A 263 0.74 -16.98 1.09
C MET A 263 -0.28 -17.20 2.21
N THR A 264 0.19 -17.54 3.41
CA THR A 264 -0.64 -17.60 4.62
C THR A 264 -0.08 -16.68 5.68
N ILE A 265 -0.78 -15.59 6.01
CA ILE A 265 -0.37 -14.65 7.05
C ILE A 265 -0.70 -15.28 8.40
N SER A 266 0.32 -15.65 9.16
CA SER A 266 0.17 -16.26 10.50
C SER A 266 0.12 -15.18 11.59
N LYS A 267 0.90 -14.11 11.40
CA LYS A 267 0.89 -12.94 12.29
C LYS A 267 1.02 -11.69 11.43
N ARG A 268 0.21 -10.68 11.74
CA ARG A 268 0.45 -9.30 11.35
C ARG A 268 0.67 -8.55 12.65
N ASN A 269 1.73 -7.75 12.74
CA ASN A 269 2.01 -7.01 13.95
C ASN A 269 0.77 -6.21 14.38
N GLU A 270 0.28 -6.58 15.55
CA GLU A 270 -0.50 -5.77 16.48
C GLU A 270 0.54 -4.85 17.12
N LEU A 271 0.59 -3.57 16.71
CA LEU A 271 1.24 -2.55 17.51
C LEU A 271 0.31 -2.16 18.65
#